data_AF-A0A941MUN6-F1
#
_entry.id   AF-A0A941MUN6-F1
#
_cell.length_a   1.000
_cell.length_b   1.000
_cell.length_c   1.000
_cell.angle_alpha   90.00
_cell.angle_beta   90.00
_cell.angle_gamma   90.00
#
_symmetry.space_group_name_H-M   'P 1'
#
loop_
_entity.id
_entity.type
_entity.pdbx_description
1 polymer ?
#
loop_
_entity_poly.entity_id
_entity_poly.type
_entity_poly.pdbx_seq_one_letter_code
_entity_poly.pdbx_strand_id
1 'polypeptide(L)'
;MTSKSMTLDEIRVRALQLPRDERELPGVALLSSLETPENQDEAASAWADEILARSEAYRSGQVQALDAEGTVERIRQRLAARNGS
;
A
#
# COMPACT_ATOMS: atom_id res chain seq x y z
N MET A 1 -23.17 23.48 19.44
CA MET A 1 -23.35 23.00 18.05
C MET A 1 -22.83 21.57 18.02
N THR A 2 -23.72 20.58 17.88
CA THR A 2 -23.35 19.16 17.78
C THR A 2 -22.93 18.87 16.34
N SER A 3 -21.65 18.60 16.11
CA SER A 3 -21.18 18.14 14.79
C SER A 3 -21.87 16.82 14.45
N LYS A 4 -22.61 16.81 13.34
CA LYS A 4 -23.20 15.60 12.78
C LYS A 4 -22.05 14.68 12.34
N SER A 5 -21.88 13.54 13.01
CA SER A 5 -20.88 12.54 12.62
C SER A 5 -21.22 12.02 11.22
N MET A 6 -20.28 12.10 10.28
CA MET A 6 -20.43 11.52 8.96
C MET A 6 -20.16 10.02 9.01
N THR A 7 -20.93 9.26 8.24
CA THR A 7 -20.70 7.83 8.07
C THR A 7 -19.48 7.56 7.19
N LEU A 8 -18.88 6.37 7.34
CA LEU A 8 -17.71 5.97 6.56
C LEU A 8 -18.00 5.96 5.04
N ASP A 9 -19.20 5.54 4.65
CA ASP A 9 -19.63 5.53 3.25
C ASP A 9 -19.77 6.94 2.69
N GLU A 10 -20.28 7.90 3.46
CA GLU A 10 -20.34 9.31 3.05
C GLU A 10 -18.94 9.90 2.86
N ILE A 11 -17.98 9.54 3.72
CA ILE A 11 -16.57 9.97 3.58
C ILE A 11 -15.96 9.37 2.31
N ARG A 12 -16.17 8.07 2.07
CA ARG A 12 -15.67 7.37 0.89
C ARG A 12 -16.22 7.97 -0.41
N VAL A 13 -17.53 8.17 -0.48
CA VAL A 13 -18.18 8.73 -1.67
C VAL A 13 -17.66 10.13 -1.97
N ARG A 14 -17.54 10.99 -0.95
CA ARG A 14 -17.04 12.35 -1.13
C ARG A 14 -15.57 12.39 -1.53
N ALA A 15 -14.72 11.55 -0.95
CA ALA A 15 -13.31 11.47 -1.35
C ALA A 15 -13.16 11.05 -2.82
N LEU A 16 -14.01 10.15 -3.32
CA LEU A 16 -13.99 9.72 -4.72
C LEU A 16 -14.55 10.76 -5.71
N GLN A 17 -15.35 11.71 -5.22
CA GLN A 17 -15.88 12.82 -6.02
C GLN A 17 -14.86 13.96 -6.22
N LEU A 18 -13.77 13.99 -5.45
CA LEU A 18 -12.73 14.99 -5.63
C LEU A 18 -12.03 14.84 -7.00
N PRO A 19 -11.55 15.95 -7.60
CA PRO A 19 -10.59 15.93 -8.69
C PRO A 19 -9.40 15.01 -8.38
N ARG A 20 -8.81 14.41 -9.42
CA ARG A 20 -7.76 13.38 -9.25
C ARG A 20 -6.56 13.90 -8.47
N ASP A 21 -6.16 15.12 -8.74
CA ASP A 21 -5.10 15.89 -8.09
C ASP A 21 -5.44 16.25 -6.63
N GLU A 22 -6.71 16.51 -6.34
CA GLU A 22 -7.16 16.80 -4.97
C GLU A 22 -7.34 15.54 -4.10
N ARG A 23 -7.41 14.35 -4.70
CA ARG A 23 -7.48 13.07 -3.96
C ARG A 23 -6.18 12.67 -3.28
N GLU A 24 -5.05 13.20 -3.74
CA GLU A 24 -3.73 12.83 -3.23
C GLU A 24 -3.57 13.21 -1.75
N LEU A 25 -3.88 14.46 -1.40
CA LEU A 25 -3.77 14.98 -0.03
C LEU A 25 -4.53 14.13 1.03
N PRO A 26 -5.85 13.87 0.89
CA PRO A 26 -6.55 13.02 1.84
C PRO A 26 -6.06 11.57 1.80
N GLY A 27 -5.61 11.07 0.64
CA GLY A 27 -5.03 9.74 0.53
C GLY A 27 -3.73 9.59 1.33
N VAL A 28 -2.82 10.57 1.21
CA VAL A 28 -1.57 10.63 1.98
C VAL A 28 -1.85 10.76 3.46
N ALA A 29 -2.77 11.66 3.86
CA ALA A 29 -3.12 11.84 5.26
C ALA A 29 -3.72 10.57 5.90
N LEU A 30 -4.60 9.87 5.16
CA LEU A 30 -5.14 8.59 5.60
C LEU A 30 -4.05 7.52 5.71
N LEU A 31 -3.15 7.44 4.73
CA LEU A 31 -2.03 6.49 4.77
C LEU A 31 -1.12 6.75 5.97
N SER A 32 -0.70 8.00 6.19
CA SER A 32 0.12 8.37 7.34
C SER A 32 -0.60 8.17 8.68
N SER A 33 -1.93 8.27 8.72
CA SER A 33 -2.69 7.96 9.93
C SER A 33 -2.65 6.48 10.33
N LEU A 34 -2.31 5.60 9.38
CA LEU A 34 -2.09 4.18 9.66
C LEU A 34 -0.68 3.91 10.21
N GLU A 35 0.24 4.86 10.07
CA GLU A 35 1.65 4.74 10.48
C GLU A 35 1.85 5.15 11.96
N THR A 36 0.87 4.96 12.84
CA THR A 36 1.05 5.21 14.29
C THR A 36 2.04 4.21 14.90
N PRO A 37 2.76 4.56 15.98
CA PRO A 37 3.70 3.66 16.63
C PRO A 37 3.10 2.28 16.96
N GLU A 38 1.83 2.24 17.41
CA GLU A 38 1.16 0.97 17.73
C GLU A 38 0.92 0.09 16.49
N ASN A 39 0.62 0.68 15.34
CA ASN A 39 0.44 -0.05 14.07
C ASN A 39 1.80 -0.41 13.44
N GLN A 40 2.83 0.40 13.68
CA GLN A 40 4.18 0.15 13.18
C GLN A 40 4.81 -1.07 13.83
N ASP A 41 4.57 -1.33 15.12
CA ASP A 41 5.19 -2.47 15.82
C ASP A 41 4.67 -3.83 15.30
N GLU A 42 3.36 -3.97 15.08
CA GLU A 42 2.78 -5.19 14.49
C GLU A 42 3.21 -5.38 13.04
N ALA A 43 3.17 -4.31 12.23
CA ALA A 43 3.62 -4.34 10.85
C ALA A 43 5.12 -4.65 10.74
N ALA A 44 5.96 -4.02 11.58
CA ALA A 44 7.40 -4.23 11.60
C ALA A 44 7.75 -5.67 11.98
N SER A 45 7.03 -6.27 12.94
CA SER A 45 7.21 -7.67 13.33
C SER A 45 6.89 -8.62 12.17
N ALA A 46 5.72 -8.44 11.53
CA ALA A 46 5.33 -9.27 10.39
C ALA A 46 6.27 -9.11 9.18
N TRP A 47 6.77 -7.89 8.94
CA TRP A 47 7.76 -7.65 7.88
C TRP A 47 9.14 -8.21 8.23
N ALA A 48 9.54 -8.21 9.51
CA ALA A 48 10.81 -8.80 9.94
C ALA A 48 10.83 -10.30 9.65
N ASP A 49 9.75 -11.01 9.98
CA ASP A 49 9.62 -12.45 9.71
C ASP A 49 9.67 -12.74 8.20
N GLU A 50 8.96 -11.97 7.38
CA GLU A 50 8.97 -12.14 5.92
C GLU A 50 10.36 -11.82 5.31
N ILE A 51 11.04 -10.79 5.80
CA ILE A 51 12.40 -10.44 5.36
C ILE A 51 13.37 -11.58 5.68
N LEU A 52 13.29 -12.15 6.89
CA LEU A 52 14.12 -13.29 7.28
C LEU A 52 13.82 -14.52 6.42
N ALA A 53 12.53 -14.85 6.22
CA ALA A 53 12.10 -15.97 5.39
C ALA A 53 12.59 -15.82 3.93
N ARG A 54 12.45 -14.64 3.33
CA ARG A 54 12.94 -14.36 1.96
C ARG A 54 14.45 -14.39 1.87
N SER A 55 15.14 -13.92 2.90
CA SER A 55 16.61 -13.95 2.95
C SER A 55 17.13 -15.38 3.00
N GLU A 56 16.48 -16.27 3.75
CA GLU A 56 16.81 -17.70 3.79
C GLU A 56 16.47 -18.41 2.47
N ALA A 57 15.30 -18.13 1.90
CA ALA A 57 14.91 -18.67 0.60
C ALA A 57 15.92 -18.27 -0.49
N TYR A 58 16.44 -17.04 -0.43
CA TYR A 58 17.48 -16.59 -1.36
C TYR A 58 18.80 -17.32 -1.12
N ARG A 59 19.24 -17.41 0.14
CA ARG A 59 20.50 -18.08 0.51
C ARG A 59 20.51 -19.56 0.17
N SER A 60 19.37 -20.23 0.33
CA SER A 60 19.18 -21.65 -0.01
C SER A 60 18.93 -21.90 -1.50
N GLY A 61 18.83 -20.84 -2.31
CA GLY A 61 18.61 -20.92 -3.76
C GLY A 61 17.18 -21.27 -4.15
N GLN A 62 16.22 -21.23 -3.22
CA GLN A 62 14.79 -21.40 -3.51
C GLN A 62 14.19 -20.22 -4.28
N VAL A 63 14.76 -19.03 -4.11
CA VAL A 63 14.43 -17.84 -4.92
C VAL A 63 15.70 -17.22 -5.49
N GLN A 64 15.58 -16.66 -6.69
CA GLN A 64 16.66 -15.89 -7.33
C GLN A 64 16.37 -14.40 -7.28
N ALA A 65 17.43 -13.62 -7.09
CA ALA A 65 17.39 -12.18 -7.25
C ALA A 65 17.29 -11.87 -8.75
N LEU A 66 16.36 -10.99 -9.08
CA LEU A 66 16.21 -10.44 -10.42
C LEU A 66 16.60 -8.97 -10.39
N ASP A 67 16.95 -8.45 -11.56
CA ASP A 67 17.14 -7.02 -11.72
C ASP A 67 15.88 -6.25 -11.31
N ALA A 68 16.08 -5.21 -10.49
CA ALA A 68 15.01 -4.47 -9.86
C ALA A 68 14.19 -3.68 -10.90
N GLU A 69 14.86 -3.00 -11.83
CA GLU A 69 14.19 -2.20 -12.86
C GLU A 69 13.36 -3.10 -13.78
N GLY A 70 13.94 -4.20 -14.27
CA GLY A 70 13.24 -5.16 -15.11
C GLY A 70 12.05 -5.83 -14.40
N THR A 71 12.15 -6.06 -13.10
CA THR A 71 11.05 -6.64 -12.29
C THR A 71 9.91 -5.63 -12.11
N VAL A 72 10.24 -4.39 -11.75
CA VAL A 72 9.26 -3.31 -11.57
C VAL A 72 8.52 -3.02 -12.88
N GLU A 73 9.24 -2.97 -13.99
CA GLU A 73 8.64 -2.71 -15.31
C GLU A 73 7.64 -3.81 -15.71
N ARG A 74 7.99 -5.09 -15.49
CA ARG A 74 7.05 -6.21 -15.71
C ARG A 74 5.80 -6.12 -14.85
N ILE A 75 5.94 -5.70 -13.58
CA ILE A 75 4.80 -5.52 -12.68
C ILE A 75 3.88 -4.40 -13.19
N ARG A 76 4.45 -3.26 -13.59
CA ARG A 76 3.69 -2.14 -14.17
C ARG A 76 2.91 -2.55 -15.40
N GLN A 77 3.55 -3.30 -16.32
CA GLN A 77 2.90 -3.82 -17.52
C GLN A 77 1.73 -4.75 -17.19
N ARG A 78 1.88 -5.64 -16.21
CA ARG A 78 0.80 -6.53 -15.75
C ARG A 78 -0.37 -5.77 -15.13
N LEU A 79 -0.09 -4.74 -14.33
CA LEU A 79 -1.12 -3.91 -13.72
C LEU A 79 -1.88 -3.08 -14.77
N ALA A 80 -1.17 -2.52 -15.76
CA ALA A 80 -1.77 -1.80 -16.86
C ALA A 80 -2.69 -2.71 -17.70
N ALA A 81 -2.26 -3.94 -18.00
CA ALA A 81 -3.08 -4.92 -18.73
C ALA A 81 -4.35 -5.32 -17.95
N ARG A 82 -4.30 -5.33 -16.62
CA ARG A 82 -5.45 -5.67 -15.76
C ARG A 82 -6.47 -4.54 -15.64
N ASN A 83 -6.04 -3.29 -15.75
CA ASN A 83 -6.90 -2.11 -15.62
C ASN A 83 -7.45 -1.61 -16.98
N GLY A 84 -7.01 -2.21 -18.09
CA GLY A 84 -7.49 -1.92 -19.45
C GLY A 84 -8.52 -2.90 -20.00
N SER A 85 -8.98 -3.87 -19.18
CA SER A 85 -10.13 -4.76 -19.44
C SER A 85 -11.33 -4.31 -18.62
#